data_AF-A0A8J4X650-F1
#
_entry.id   AF-A0A8J4X650-F1
#
_cell.length_a   1.000
_cell.length_b   1.000
_cell.length_c   1.000
_cell.angle_alpha   90.00
_cell.angle_beta   90.00
_cell.angle_gamma   90.00
#
_symmetry.space_group_name_H-M   'P 1'
#
loop_
_entity.id
_entity.type
_entity.pdbx_description
1 polymer ?
#
loop_
_entity_poly.entity_id
_entity_poly.type
_entity_poly.pdbx_seq_one_letter_code
_entity_poly.pdbx_strand_id
1 'polypeptide(L)' 'QIKGRRLIDVGSGPTIHAVISACEHFDELVLSDFADRNREEIEKWLKNEEGCFDWKPIIEYVCKLDGK' A
#
# COMPACT_ATOMS: atom_id res chain seq x y z
N GLN A 1 0.88 -15.38 12.75
CA GLN A 1 0.51 -14.14 12.05
C GLN A 1 0.48 -13.00 13.05
N ILE A 2 1.04 -11.85 12.68
CA ILE A 2 0.97 -10.62 13.49
C ILE A 2 -0.31 -9.88 13.06
N LYS A 3 -1.09 -9.40 14.02
CA LYS A 3 -2.35 -8.67 13.82
C LYS A 3 -2.41 -7.49 14.79
N GLY A 4 -3.16 -6.46 14.46
CA GLY A 4 -3.34 -5.31 15.34
C GLY A 4 -4.29 -4.27 14.78
N ARG A 5 -4.50 -3.18 15.51
CA ARG A 5 -5.36 -2.08 15.03
C ARG A 5 -4.70 -1.26 13.93
N ARG A 6 -3.43 -0.87 14.14
CA ARG A 6 -2.72 0.09 13.28
C ARG A 6 -1.32 -0.41 12.95
N LEU A 7 -0.94 -0.32 11.68
CA LEU A 7 0.41 -0.50 11.18
C LEU A 7 0.91 0.80 10.57
N ILE A 8 2.16 1.17 10.87
CA ILE A 8 2.84 2.34 10.29
C ILE A 8 4.00 1.81 9.45
N ASP A 9 3.96 2.07 8.15
CA ASP A 9 5.05 1.81 7.23
C ASP A 9 5.93 3.06 7.10
N VAL A 10 7.23 2.91 7.32
CA VAL A 10 8.20 4.02 7.42
C VAL A 10 9.17 3.96 6.26
N GLY A 11 9.14 4.98 5.39
CA GLY A 11 9.91 5.01 4.16
C GLY A 11 9.25 4.20 3.05
N SER A 12 7.94 4.36 2.87
CA SER A 12 7.13 3.64 1.89
C SER A 12 7.57 3.88 0.43
N GLY A 13 8.28 4.98 0.17
CA GLY A 13 8.49 5.48 -1.19
C GLY A 13 7.15 5.77 -1.88
N PRO A 14 7.10 5.77 -3.22
CA PRO A 14 5.85 5.93 -3.98
C PRO A 14 5.10 4.59 -4.12
N THR A 15 5.13 3.71 -3.12
CA THR A 15 4.70 2.31 -3.28
C THR A 15 3.80 1.78 -2.18
N ILE A 16 2.97 0.79 -2.51
CA ILE A 16 2.07 0.11 -1.55
C ILE A 16 2.35 -1.39 -1.39
N HIS A 17 3.26 -1.96 -2.19
CA HIS A 17 3.49 -3.41 -2.23
C HIS A 17 3.84 -4.02 -0.86
N ALA A 18 4.56 -3.27 -0.01
CA ALA A 18 4.98 -3.72 1.32
C ALA A 18 3.81 -3.96 2.28
N VAL A 19 2.64 -3.36 2.02
CA VAL A 19 1.47 -3.42 2.93
C VAL A 19 0.32 -4.25 2.39
N ILE A 20 0.42 -4.82 1.18
CA ILE A 20 -0.69 -5.57 0.55
C ILE A 20 -1.11 -6.78 1.40
N SER A 21 -0.18 -7.67 1.76
CA SER A 21 -0.53 -8.81 2.63
C SER A 21 -0.87 -8.38 4.07
N ALA A 22 -0.40 -7.20 4.49
CA ALA A 22 -0.66 -6.69 5.84
C ALA A 22 -2.07 -6.11 5.99
N CYS A 23 -2.71 -5.64 4.91
CA CYS A 23 -4.03 -5.00 4.98
C CYS A 23 -5.14 -5.93 5.53
N GLU A 24 -4.89 -7.24 5.54
CA GLU A 24 -5.78 -8.30 6.02
C GLU A 24 -5.67 -8.58 7.51
N HIS A 25 -4.71 -7.94 8.17
CA HIS A 25 -4.36 -8.18 9.56
C HIS A 25 -4.41 -6.90 10.40
N PHE A 26 -4.60 -5.75 9.77
CA PHE A 26 -4.63 -4.45 10.39
C PHE A 26 -5.82 -3.61 9.91
N ASP A 27 -6.54 -3.00 10.85
CA ASP A 27 -7.70 -2.16 10.55
C ASP A 27 -7.29 -0.85 9.85
N GLU A 28 -6.07 -0.37 10.12
CA GLU A 28 -5.56 0.90 9.62
C GLU A 28 -4.09 0.78 9.21
N LEU A 29 -3.79 1.24 8.00
CA LEU A 29 -2.44 1.34 7.45
C LEU A 29 -2.07 2.81 7.28
N VAL A 30 -0.93 3.21 7.84
CA VAL A 30 -0.36 4.56 7.67
C VAL A 30 0.94 4.42 6.90
N LEU A 31 0.97 4.91 5.66
CA LEU A 31 2.18 4.96 4.84
C LEU A 31 2.85 6.31 5.05
N SER A 32 4.18 6.31 5.20
CA SER A 32 4.93 7.52 5.46
C SER A 32 6.24 7.53 4.67
N ASP A 33 6.59 8.70 4.14
CA ASP A 33 7.84 8.91 3.42
C ASP A 33 8.32 10.34 3.60
N PHE A 34 9.64 10.54 3.56
CA PHE A 34 10.25 11.87 3.71
C PHE A 34 9.94 12.78 2.51
N ALA A 35 9.96 12.24 1.29
CA ALA A 35 9.78 13.05 0.09
C ALA A 35 8.30 13.27 -0.21
N ASP A 36 7.88 14.54 -0.32
CA ASP A 36 6.50 14.91 -0.62
C ASP A 36 6.00 14.25 -1.92
N ARG A 37 6.85 14.23 -2.95
CA ARG A 37 6.55 13.57 -4.23
C ARG A 37 6.19 12.08 -4.09
N ASN A 38 6.83 11.37 -3.17
CA ASN A 38 6.52 9.96 -2.95
C ASN A 38 5.12 9.79 -2.35
N ARG A 39 4.77 10.65 -1.40
CA ARG A 39 3.44 10.66 -0.78
C ARG A 39 2.36 11.08 -1.78
N GLU A 40 2.64 12.06 -2.63
CA GLU A 40 1.73 12.51 -3.71
C GLU A 40 1.39 11.37 -4.68
N GLU A 41 2.33 10.52 -5.07
CA GLU A 41 2.04 9.37 -5.95
C GLU A 41 1.08 8.36 -5.31
N ILE A 42 1.21 8.11 -4.00
CA ILE A 42 0.27 7.27 -3.25
C ILE A 42 -1.11 7.95 -3.16
N GLU A 43 -1.15 9.27 -2.91
CA GLU A 43 -2.40 10.02 -2.87
C GLU A 43 -3.13 10.02 -4.21
N LYS A 44 -2.42 10.19 -5.33
CA LYS A 44 -2.98 10.09 -6.69
C LYS A 44 -3.64 8.74 -6.91
N TRP A 45 -2.96 7.67 -6.50
CA TRP A 45 -3.52 6.32 -6.57
C TRP A 45 -4.76 6.15 -5.68
N LEU A 46 -4.72 6.64 -4.42
CA LEU A 46 -5.87 6.59 -3.51
C LEU A 46 -7.09 7.35 -4.03
N LYS A 47 -6.87 8.46 -4.74
CA LYS A 47 -7.90 9.29 -5.37
C LYS A 47 -8.34 8.77 -6.74
N ASN A 48 -7.72 7.69 -7.24
CA ASN A 48 -7.93 7.15 -8.59
C ASN A 48 -7.76 8.22 -9.68
N GLU A 49 -6.72 9.05 -9.55
CA GLU A 49 -6.40 10.10 -10.51
C GLU A 49 -5.90 9.52 -11.84
N GLU A 50 -6.15 10.24 -12.94
CA GLU A 50 -5.66 9.86 -14.27
C GLU A 50 -4.12 9.81 -14.27
N GLY A 51 -3.56 8.72 -14.81
CA GLY A 51 -2.11 8.52 -14.88
C GLY A 51 -1.46 8.03 -13.59
N CYS A 52 -2.23 7.71 -12.54
CA CYS A 52 -1.68 7.01 -11.38
C CYS A 52 -1.15 5.61 -11.77
N PHE A 53 -0.21 5.09 -10.99
CA PHE A 53 0.36 3.77 -11.25
C PHE A 53 -0.70 2.67 -11.06
N ASP A 54 -0.80 1.77 -12.03
CA ASP A 54 -1.70 0.62 -11.94
C ASP A 54 -1.12 -0.46 -11.02
N TRP A 55 -1.54 -0.44 -9.76
CA TRP A 55 -1.18 -1.46 -8.76
C TRP A 55 -1.92 -2.78 -8.93
N LYS A 56 -2.95 -2.86 -9.78
CA LYS A 56 -3.82 -4.04 -9.89
C LYS A 56 -3.05 -5.34 -10.20
N PRO A 57 -2.11 -5.39 -11.17
CA PRO A 57 -1.39 -6.63 -11.45
C PRO A 57 -0.55 -7.13 -10.27
N ILE A 58 -0.01 -6.20 -9.46
CA ILE A 58 0.79 -6.53 -8.28
C ILE A 58 -0.12 -7.04 -7.16
N ILE A 59 -1.25 -6.38 -6.93
CA ILE A 59 -2.26 -6.81 -5.95
C ILE A 59 -2.76 -8.21 -6.31
N GLU A 60 -3.15 -8.46 -7.56
CA GLU A 60 -3.61 -9.78 -8.02
C GLU A 60 -2.54 -10.87 -7.83
N TYR A 61 -1.27 -10.54 -8.11
CA TYR A 61 -0.17 -11.46 -7.89
C TYR A 61 0.03 -11.80 -6.40
N VAL A 62 0.02 -10.79 -5.52
CA VAL A 62 0.16 -11.00 -4.07
C VAL A 62 -1.03 -11.78 -3.50
N CYS A 63 -2.27 -11.45 -3.91
CA CYS A 63 -3.46 -12.21 -3.51
C CYS A 63 -3.34 -13.69 -3.88
N LYS A 64 -2.86 -14.00 -5.09
CA LYS A 64 -2.63 -15.38 -5.51
C LYS A 64 -1.60 -16.10 -4.63
N LEU A 65 -0.53 -15.41 -4.22
CA LEU A 65 0.47 -15.97 -3.30
C LEU A 65 -0.09 -16.19 -1.89
N ASP A 66 -0.97 -15.29 -1.44
CA ASP A 66 -1.67 -15.38 -0.15
C ASP A 66 -2.83 -16.40 -0.15
N GLY A 67 -3.09 -17.06 -1.29
CA GLY A 67 -4.13 -18.08 -1.44
C GLY A 67 -5.54 -17.51 -1.59
N LYS A 68 -5.67 -16.35 -2.24
CA LYS A 68 -6.92 -15.63 -2.46
C LYS A 68 -7.31 -15.50 -3.93
#